data_AF-A0A315XH57-F1
#
_entry.id   AF-A0A315XH57-F1
#
_cell.length_a   1.000
_cell.length_b   1.000
_cell.length_c   1.000
_cell.angle_alpha   90.00
_cell.angle_beta   90.00
_cell.angle_gamma   90.00
#
_symmetry.space_group_name_H-M   'P 1'
#
loop_
_entity.id
_entity.type
_entity.pdbx_description
1 polymer ?
#
loop_
_entity_poly.entity_id
_entity_poly.type
_entity_poly.pdbx_seq_one_letter_code
_entity_poly.pdbx_strand_id
1 'polypeptide(L)'
;MAITQHEKTLITRFVESELCVHIDSWPDESNRVTKDIDALAGGGRFAIELTSLDSIPNQRKRDAEFMRVVGDLEAELSPDMEYRLAVSIPVVAIQVGQDWAGAQENIKAWVLTEGPSLPYGRHPDTQIPGLPYLVNVTKADSPWKPKLVFRRHGTDQELQPDDAEVRKLIQGKASKLRRYSGRGKTTILLVESQDMALMSPQFFCELTSRLFAIGRPPGVDEIWFADCYVLDEIQFLKCL
;
A
#
# COMPACT_ATOMS: atom_id res chain seq x y z
N MET A 1 12.25 0.71 -16.98
CA MET A 1 12.23 -0.50 -16.14
C MET A 1 10.88 -1.06 -16.47
N ALA A 2 10.84 -2.23 -17.10
CA ALA A 2 9.59 -2.76 -17.61
C ALA A 2 8.58 -2.92 -16.48
N ILE A 3 7.31 -2.65 -16.79
CA ILE A 3 6.20 -2.87 -15.89
C ILE A 3 6.16 -4.32 -15.38
N THR A 4 5.88 -4.49 -14.10
CA THR A 4 5.79 -5.78 -13.41
C THR A 4 4.41 -6.42 -13.57
N GLN A 5 4.30 -7.71 -13.28
CA GLN A 5 3.01 -8.43 -13.31
C GLN A 5 2.02 -7.90 -12.26
N HIS A 6 2.52 -7.45 -11.10
CA HIS A 6 1.72 -6.79 -10.07
C HIS A 6 1.09 -5.51 -10.61
N GLU A 7 1.91 -4.61 -11.14
CA GLU A 7 1.47 -3.33 -11.73
C GLU A 7 0.46 -3.53 -12.86
N LYS A 8 0.67 -4.53 -13.73
CA LYS A 8 -0.31 -4.90 -14.77
C LYS A 8 -1.64 -5.35 -14.20
N THR A 9 -1.59 -6.19 -13.16
CA THR A 9 -2.81 -6.71 -12.52
C THR A 9 -3.60 -5.58 -11.88
N LEU A 10 -2.91 -4.65 -11.22
CA LEU A 10 -3.52 -3.49 -10.59
C LEU A 10 -4.19 -2.56 -11.62
N ILE A 11 -3.45 -2.19 -12.68
CA ILE A 11 -3.99 -1.34 -13.74
C ILE A 11 -5.17 -2.01 -14.44
N THR A 12 -5.10 -3.32 -14.69
CA THR A 12 -6.21 -4.07 -15.31
C THR A 12 -7.45 -3.99 -14.44
N ARG A 13 -7.34 -4.26 -13.13
CA ARG A 13 -8.47 -4.15 -12.19
C ARG A 13 -9.07 -2.75 -12.18
N PHE A 14 -8.23 -1.71 -12.10
CA PHE A 14 -8.67 -0.32 -12.14
C PHE A 14 -9.46 0.00 -13.42
N VAL A 15 -8.92 -0.38 -14.58
CA VAL A 15 -9.54 -0.08 -15.87
C VAL A 15 -10.87 -0.80 -16.06
N GLU A 16 -10.96 -2.05 -15.60
CA GLU A 16 -12.18 -2.84 -15.70
C GLU A 16 -13.26 -2.36 -14.70
N SER A 17 -12.88 -2.00 -13.47
CA SER A 17 -13.85 -1.61 -12.43
C SER A 17 -14.28 -0.14 -12.53
N GLU A 18 -13.33 0.78 -12.72
CA GLU A 18 -13.60 2.23 -12.63
C GLU A 18 -13.89 2.86 -14.00
N LEU A 19 -13.28 2.33 -15.06
CA LEU A 19 -13.44 2.89 -16.41
C LEU A 19 -14.36 2.06 -17.31
N CYS A 20 -14.68 0.82 -16.92
CA CYS A 20 -15.50 -0.13 -17.68
C CYS A 20 -15.02 -0.32 -19.14
N VAL A 21 -13.70 -0.39 -19.35
CA VAL A 21 -13.06 -0.61 -20.66
C VAL A 21 -11.97 -1.68 -20.55
N HIS A 22 -11.24 -1.94 -21.63
CA HIS A 22 -10.11 -2.87 -21.67
C HIS A 22 -8.78 -2.16 -21.95
N ILE A 23 -7.69 -2.81 -21.57
CA ILE A 23 -6.32 -2.40 -21.93
C ILE A 23 -6.07 -2.69 -23.40
N ASP A 24 -5.62 -1.68 -24.14
CA ASP A 24 -5.24 -1.80 -25.55
C ASP A 24 -3.78 -2.23 -25.71
N SER A 25 -2.89 -1.68 -24.86
CA SER A 25 -1.44 -1.95 -24.94
C SER A 25 -0.68 -1.51 -23.68
N TRP A 26 0.56 -1.98 -23.55
CA TRP A 26 1.52 -1.65 -22.49
C TRP A 26 2.75 -0.95 -23.11
N PRO A 27 2.72 0.38 -23.34
CA PRO A 27 3.76 1.07 -24.11
C PRO A 27 5.18 0.91 -23.57
N ASP A 28 5.38 0.94 -22.25
CA ASP A 28 6.72 0.79 -21.63
C ASP A 28 7.36 -0.59 -21.87
N GLU A 29 6.59 -1.63 -22.24
CA GLU A 29 7.15 -2.93 -22.64
C GLU A 29 7.70 -2.94 -24.07
N SER A 30 7.01 -2.23 -24.96
CA SER A 30 7.34 -2.18 -26.39
C SER A 30 8.42 -1.12 -26.70
N ASN A 31 8.43 -0.03 -25.95
CA ASN A 31 9.34 1.09 -26.16
C ASN A 31 10.63 0.90 -25.36
N ARG A 32 11.61 0.22 -25.96
CA ARG A 32 12.92 -0.01 -25.34
C ARG A 32 13.85 1.21 -25.37
N VAL A 33 13.50 2.26 -26.11
CA VAL A 33 14.39 3.39 -26.38
C VAL A 33 14.16 4.53 -25.39
N THR A 34 12.90 4.82 -25.05
CA THR A 34 12.54 5.87 -24.10
C THR A 34 11.51 5.36 -23.11
N LYS A 35 11.59 5.79 -21.85
CA LYS A 35 10.55 5.50 -20.85
C LYS A 35 9.17 5.92 -21.39
N ASP A 36 8.20 5.05 -21.25
CA ASP A 36 6.83 5.30 -21.66
C ASP A 36 5.83 5.21 -20.51
N ILE A 37 4.57 5.48 -20.81
CA ILE A 37 3.47 5.25 -19.88
C ILE A 37 3.23 3.75 -19.75
N ASP A 38 2.62 3.38 -18.63
CA ASP A 38 2.41 1.98 -18.29
C ASP A 38 1.31 1.36 -19.17
N ALA A 39 0.19 2.06 -19.41
CA ALA A 39 -0.91 1.52 -20.21
C ALA A 39 -1.68 2.53 -21.07
N LEU A 40 -2.25 2.03 -22.16
CA LEU A 40 -3.32 2.67 -22.93
C LEU A 40 -4.60 1.83 -22.83
N ALA A 41 -5.75 2.48 -22.69
CA ALA A 41 -7.04 1.80 -22.55
C ALA A 41 -8.19 2.50 -23.31
N GLY A 42 -9.24 1.72 -23.60
CA GLY A 42 -10.48 2.19 -24.22
C GLY A 42 -10.29 2.73 -25.63
N GLY A 43 -9.58 2.01 -26.49
CA GLY A 43 -9.26 2.48 -27.85
C GLY A 43 -8.26 3.65 -27.87
N GLY A 44 -7.38 3.71 -26.86
CA GLY A 44 -6.40 4.77 -26.67
C GLY A 44 -7.00 6.08 -26.15
N ARG A 45 -8.18 6.04 -25.52
CA ARG A 45 -8.81 7.19 -24.88
C ARG A 45 -8.12 7.56 -23.56
N PHE A 46 -7.66 6.55 -22.83
CA PHE A 46 -7.00 6.72 -21.53
C PHE A 46 -5.52 6.42 -21.64
N ALA A 47 -4.70 7.28 -21.04
CA ALA A 47 -3.27 7.09 -20.86
C ALA A 47 -2.96 7.02 -19.37
N ILE A 48 -2.39 5.92 -18.91
CA ILE A 48 -2.29 5.58 -17.49
C ILE A 48 -0.82 5.39 -17.13
N GLU A 49 -0.37 6.09 -16.09
CA GLU A 49 0.90 5.85 -15.42
C GLU A 49 0.61 5.45 -13.96
N LEU A 50 1.30 4.41 -13.49
CA LEU A 50 1.25 3.94 -12.11
C LEU A 50 2.53 4.36 -11.38
N THR A 51 2.37 4.71 -10.10
CA THR A 51 3.49 4.88 -9.19
C THR A 51 3.15 4.38 -7.80
N SER A 52 4.13 3.83 -7.12
CA SER A 52 4.05 3.53 -5.69
C SER A 52 4.45 4.76 -4.88
N LEU A 53 3.69 5.09 -3.84
CA LEU A 53 4.09 6.09 -2.85
C LEU A 53 4.64 5.38 -1.60
N ASP A 54 5.85 5.77 -1.20
CA ASP A 54 6.36 5.44 0.12
C ASP A 54 5.74 6.43 1.13
N SER A 55 4.98 5.93 2.10
CA SER A 55 4.31 6.69 3.15
C SER A 55 5.28 7.27 4.19
N ILE A 56 6.46 6.66 4.33
CA ILE A 56 7.52 7.08 5.28
C ILE A 56 8.92 7.00 4.68
N PRO A 57 9.87 7.79 5.22
CA PRO A 57 11.27 7.70 4.83
C PRO A 57 11.84 6.29 4.97
N ASN A 58 12.48 5.80 3.90
CA ASN A 58 13.05 4.46 3.80
C ASN A 58 12.03 3.33 4.01
N GLN A 59 10.76 3.53 3.63
CA GLN A 59 9.69 2.54 3.84
C GLN A 59 10.11 1.15 3.38
N ARG A 60 10.64 1.01 2.16
CA ARG A 60 11.05 -0.31 1.62
C ARG A 60 12.07 -1.05 2.50
N LYS A 61 12.99 -0.31 3.12
CA LYS A 61 13.96 -0.88 4.06
C LYS A 61 13.24 -1.32 5.34
N ARG A 62 12.35 -0.47 5.87
CA ARG A 62 11.53 -0.77 7.05
C ARG A 62 10.55 -1.92 6.80
N ASP A 63 10.01 -2.06 5.59
CA ASP A 63 9.18 -3.18 5.16
C ASP A 63 9.99 -4.46 5.21
N ALA A 64 11.21 -4.45 4.66
CA ALA A 64 12.10 -5.60 4.70
C ALA A 64 12.50 -5.99 6.15
N GLU A 65 12.72 -5.01 7.02
CA GLU A 65 13.00 -5.24 8.45
C GLU A 65 11.76 -5.78 9.17
N PHE A 66 10.58 -5.22 8.91
CA PHE A 66 9.31 -5.71 9.45
C PHE A 66 9.04 -7.15 9.05
N MET A 67 9.22 -7.49 7.76
CA MET A 67 9.07 -8.84 7.26
C MET A 67 10.07 -9.83 7.84
N ARG A 68 11.21 -9.39 8.40
CA ARG A 68 12.11 -10.29 9.14
C ARG A 68 11.59 -10.64 10.54
N VAL A 69 10.75 -9.78 11.13
CA VAL A 69 10.16 -10.02 12.45
C VAL A 69 8.90 -10.87 12.34
N VAL A 70 8.04 -10.60 11.35
CA VAL A 70 6.78 -11.34 11.17
C VAL A 70 6.90 -12.52 10.21
N GLY A 71 7.88 -12.50 9.31
CA GLY A 71 8.17 -13.56 8.36
C GLY A 71 6.94 -14.05 7.60
N ASP A 72 6.82 -15.37 7.51
CA ASP A 72 5.70 -16.05 6.87
C ASP A 72 4.57 -16.39 7.85
N LEU A 73 4.56 -15.82 9.06
CA LEU A 73 3.60 -16.19 10.11
C LEU A 73 2.14 -16.00 9.68
N GLU A 74 1.83 -14.99 8.86
CA GLU A 74 0.47 -14.84 8.31
C GLU A 74 0.08 -16.06 7.47
N ALA A 75 0.95 -16.47 6.55
CA ALA A 75 0.69 -17.60 5.66
C ALA A 75 0.71 -18.94 6.41
N GLU A 76 1.59 -19.07 7.40
CA GLU A 76 1.72 -20.26 8.23
C GLU A 76 0.50 -20.47 9.12
N LEU A 77 0.03 -19.42 9.81
CA LEU A 77 -0.96 -19.56 10.87
C LEU A 77 -2.40 -19.28 10.43
N SER A 78 -2.61 -18.48 9.38
CA SER A 78 -3.97 -18.13 8.91
C SER A 78 -4.85 -19.32 8.54
N PRO A 79 -4.34 -20.41 7.90
CA PRO A 79 -5.18 -21.56 7.54
C PRO A 79 -5.89 -22.23 8.71
N ASP A 80 -5.30 -22.16 9.91
CA ASP A 80 -5.83 -22.81 11.12
C ASP A 80 -6.58 -21.84 12.05
N MET A 81 -6.76 -20.58 11.64
CA MET A 81 -7.47 -19.59 12.47
C MET A 81 -8.99 -19.70 12.33
N GLU A 82 -9.68 -19.66 13.47
CA GLU A 82 -11.15 -19.60 13.52
C GLU A 82 -11.69 -18.16 13.67
N TYR A 83 -10.80 -17.19 13.84
CA TYR A 83 -11.13 -15.77 14.02
C TYR A 83 -10.14 -14.87 13.27
N ARG A 84 -10.47 -13.59 13.16
CA ARG A 84 -9.52 -12.60 12.62
C ARG A 84 -8.71 -11.99 13.76
N LEU A 85 -7.39 -12.08 13.67
CA LEU A 85 -6.47 -11.46 14.62
C LEU A 85 -5.55 -10.48 13.88
N ALA A 86 -5.61 -9.21 14.29
CA ALA A 86 -4.71 -8.18 13.79
C ALA A 86 -3.71 -7.80 14.88
N VAL A 87 -2.41 -7.94 14.62
CA VAL A 87 -1.33 -7.57 15.55
C VAL A 87 -0.57 -6.39 14.95
N SER A 88 -0.64 -5.23 15.60
CA SER A 88 -0.05 -3.99 15.09
C SER A 88 1.19 -3.63 15.90
N ILE A 89 2.35 -3.63 15.25
CA ILE A 89 3.66 -3.38 15.85
C ILE A 89 4.04 -1.90 15.64
N PRO A 90 4.58 -1.19 16.64
CA PRO A 90 5.01 0.20 16.44
C PRO A 90 6.11 0.30 15.38
N VAL A 91 6.07 1.32 14.51
CA VAL A 91 7.07 1.52 13.44
C VAL A 91 8.50 1.66 14.00
N VAL A 92 8.63 2.20 15.21
CA VAL A 92 9.92 2.43 15.89
C VAL A 92 10.41 1.22 16.69
N ALA A 93 9.57 0.20 16.86
CA ALA A 93 9.87 -0.97 17.67
C ALA A 93 10.90 -1.91 17.03
N ILE A 94 10.94 -1.94 15.69
CA ILE A 94 11.83 -2.82 14.92
C ILE A 94 13.10 -2.05 14.58
N GLN A 95 14.22 -2.52 15.13
CA GLN A 95 15.53 -1.90 14.99
C GLN A 95 16.57 -2.92 14.53
N VAL A 96 17.55 -2.43 13.78
CA VAL A 96 18.69 -3.25 13.34
C VAL A 96 19.46 -3.76 14.56
N GLY A 97 19.77 -5.07 14.56
CA GLY A 97 20.54 -5.71 15.63
C GLY A 97 19.70 -6.37 16.71
N GLN A 98 18.37 -6.27 16.66
CA GLN A 98 17.48 -7.07 17.50
C GLN A 98 17.50 -8.55 17.08
N ASP A 99 17.18 -9.43 18.02
CA ASP A 99 16.93 -10.84 17.76
C ASP A 99 15.57 -11.03 17.07
N TRP A 100 15.54 -10.86 15.75
CA TRP A 100 14.32 -11.00 14.96
C TRP A 100 13.78 -12.42 14.92
N ALA A 101 14.65 -13.44 14.96
CA ALA A 101 14.23 -14.83 15.00
C ALA A 101 13.53 -15.15 16.33
N GLY A 102 14.13 -14.75 17.46
CA GLY A 102 13.49 -14.87 18.77
C GLY A 102 12.18 -14.09 18.87
N ALA A 103 12.11 -12.88 18.29
CA ALA A 103 10.87 -12.11 18.22
C ALA A 103 9.77 -12.86 17.44
N GLN A 104 10.11 -13.43 16.28
CA GLN A 104 9.18 -14.21 15.46
C GLN A 104 8.65 -15.45 16.21
N GLU A 105 9.53 -16.19 16.88
CA GLU A 105 9.16 -17.36 17.70
C GLU A 105 8.23 -16.99 18.85
N ASN A 106 8.54 -15.89 19.56
CA ASN A 106 7.74 -15.38 20.65
C ASN A 106 6.34 -14.94 20.18
N ILE A 107 6.27 -14.21 19.07
CA ILE A 107 4.99 -13.81 18.46
C ILE A 107 4.17 -15.05 18.09
N LYS A 108 4.78 -16.03 17.42
CA LYS A 108 4.12 -17.28 17.03
C LYS A 108 3.57 -18.03 18.23
N ALA A 109 4.39 -18.23 19.27
CA ALA A 109 3.98 -18.91 20.49
C ALA A 109 2.79 -18.19 21.12
N TRP A 110 2.86 -16.87 21.26
CA TRP A 110 1.80 -16.06 21.84
C TRP A 110 0.49 -16.13 21.03
N VAL A 111 0.56 -16.07 19.69
CA VAL A 111 -0.62 -16.19 18.81
C VAL A 111 -1.30 -17.54 19.00
N LEU A 112 -0.54 -18.62 19.22
CA LEU A 112 -1.07 -19.98 19.40
C LEU A 112 -1.60 -20.24 20.80
N THR A 113 -1.02 -19.63 21.85
CA THR A 113 -1.37 -19.94 23.24
C THR A 113 -2.30 -18.93 23.87
N GLU A 114 -2.05 -17.63 23.71
CA GLU A 114 -2.79 -16.55 24.38
C GLU A 114 -3.82 -15.90 23.47
N GLY A 115 -3.51 -15.76 22.17
CA GLY A 115 -4.41 -15.21 21.16
C GLY A 115 -5.84 -15.82 21.17
N PRO A 116 -6.01 -17.15 21.30
CA PRO A 116 -7.34 -17.77 21.31
C PRO A 116 -8.16 -17.41 22.55
N SER A 117 -7.51 -17.10 23.68
CA SER A 117 -8.18 -16.75 24.93
C SER A 117 -8.54 -15.27 25.05
N LEU A 118 -8.02 -14.40 24.18
CA LEU A 118 -8.40 -12.99 24.18
C LEU A 118 -9.90 -12.81 23.94
N PRO A 119 -10.58 -11.92 24.69
CA PRO A 119 -11.92 -11.46 24.34
C PRO A 119 -11.94 -10.80 22.95
N TYR A 120 -13.09 -10.78 22.29
CA TYR A 120 -13.27 -9.98 21.08
C TYR A 120 -13.16 -8.48 21.40
N GLY A 121 -12.57 -7.71 20.50
CA GLY A 121 -12.35 -6.27 20.64
C GLY A 121 -10.90 -5.85 20.42
N ARG A 122 -10.59 -4.64 20.87
CA ARG A 122 -9.26 -4.03 20.80
C ARG A 122 -8.55 -4.17 22.14
N HIS A 123 -7.29 -4.54 22.09
CA HIS A 123 -6.37 -4.73 23.21
C HIS A 123 -5.12 -3.88 22.94
N PRO A 124 -5.16 -2.58 23.28
CA PRO A 124 -3.98 -1.74 23.16
C PRO A 124 -2.90 -2.19 24.14
N ASP A 125 -1.64 -1.85 23.84
CA ASP A 125 -0.52 -2.02 24.77
C ASP A 125 -0.34 -3.46 25.29
N THR A 126 -0.65 -4.45 24.44
CA THR A 126 -0.48 -5.87 24.74
C THR A 126 1.00 -6.21 24.83
N GLN A 127 1.43 -6.77 25.95
CA GLN A 127 2.77 -7.31 26.13
C GLN A 127 2.83 -8.75 25.63
N ILE A 128 3.58 -8.99 24.56
CA ILE A 128 3.96 -10.34 24.15
C ILE A 128 5.25 -10.71 24.90
N PRO A 129 5.30 -11.84 25.62
CA PRO A 129 6.50 -12.28 26.33
C PRO A 129 7.71 -12.36 25.38
N GLY A 130 8.84 -11.79 25.80
CA GLY A 130 10.08 -11.79 25.01
C GLY A 130 10.21 -10.69 23.97
N LEU A 131 9.18 -9.86 23.75
CA LEU A 131 9.32 -8.63 22.95
C LEU A 131 9.69 -7.42 23.83
N PRO A 132 10.61 -6.54 23.40
CA PRO A 132 11.01 -5.36 24.15
C PRO A 132 10.05 -4.16 23.98
N TYR A 133 8.86 -4.40 23.42
CA TYR A 133 7.87 -3.38 23.11
C TYR A 133 6.44 -3.94 23.22
N LEU A 134 5.48 -3.03 23.34
CA LEU A 134 4.06 -3.34 23.36
C LEU A 134 3.49 -3.33 21.94
N VAL A 135 2.42 -4.11 21.73
CA VAL A 135 1.72 -4.19 20.45
C VAL A 135 0.23 -3.91 20.64
N ASN A 136 -0.43 -3.45 19.58
CA ASN A 136 -1.88 -3.29 19.58
C ASN A 136 -2.53 -4.50 18.92
N VAL A 137 -3.35 -5.24 19.66
CA VAL A 137 -4.04 -6.43 19.14
C VAL A 137 -5.51 -6.10 18.93
N THR A 138 -6.08 -6.58 17.83
CA THR A 138 -7.53 -6.58 17.62
C THR A 138 -7.98 -7.98 17.26
N LYS A 139 -8.93 -8.52 18.03
CA LYS A 139 -9.58 -9.80 17.73
C LYS A 139 -11.01 -9.52 17.32
N ALA A 140 -11.40 -9.97 16.14
CA ALA A 140 -12.74 -9.74 15.61
C ALA A 140 -13.42 -11.07 15.30
N ASP A 141 -14.70 -11.14 15.63
CA ASP A 141 -15.63 -12.09 15.05
C ASP A 141 -16.15 -11.49 13.71
N SER A 142 -16.55 -12.37 12.79
CA SER A 142 -17.29 -12.18 11.52
C SER A 142 -17.92 -10.78 11.28
N PRO A 143 -17.92 -10.21 10.06
CA PRO A 143 -18.12 -10.87 8.75
C PRO A 143 -16.85 -11.22 7.96
N TRP A 144 -15.67 -10.92 8.49
CA TRP A 144 -14.41 -11.07 7.76
C TRP A 144 -13.90 -12.51 7.80
N LYS A 145 -13.24 -12.96 6.71
CA LYS A 145 -12.55 -14.26 6.69
C LYS A 145 -11.58 -14.37 7.88
N PRO A 146 -11.60 -15.48 8.63
CA PRO A 146 -10.57 -15.78 9.63
C PRO A 146 -9.18 -15.70 9.01
N LYS A 147 -8.27 -14.99 9.68
CA LYS A 147 -6.84 -14.89 9.32
C LYS A 147 -6.03 -14.10 10.34
N LEU A 148 -4.72 -14.35 10.36
CA LEU A 148 -3.74 -13.54 11.04
C LEU A 148 -3.30 -12.41 10.12
N VAL A 149 -3.18 -11.21 10.68
CA VAL A 149 -2.72 -10.03 9.95
C VAL A 149 -1.78 -9.22 10.83
N PHE A 150 -0.57 -8.99 10.37
CA PHE A 150 0.39 -8.09 11.00
C PHE A 150 0.31 -6.72 10.38
N ARG A 151 0.33 -5.72 11.26
CA ARG A 151 0.24 -4.31 10.92
C ARG A 151 1.36 -3.51 11.54
N ARG A 152 1.53 -2.29 11.04
CA ARG A 152 2.31 -1.28 11.72
C ARG A 152 1.39 -0.22 12.31
N HIS A 153 1.89 0.54 13.27
CA HIS A 153 1.28 1.79 13.71
C HIS A 153 2.37 2.76 14.17
N GLY A 154 2.05 4.04 14.27
CA GLY A 154 2.96 5.09 14.74
C GLY A 154 2.17 6.36 15.04
N THR A 155 2.88 7.43 15.41
CA THR A 155 2.30 8.75 15.68
C THR A 155 2.25 9.61 14.42
N ASP A 156 1.33 10.57 14.30
CA ASP A 156 1.21 11.43 13.12
C ASP A 156 2.53 12.09 12.68
N GLN A 157 3.46 12.36 13.61
CA GLN A 157 4.79 12.91 13.29
C GLN A 157 5.75 11.90 12.66
N GLU A 158 5.65 10.62 13.04
CA GLU A 158 6.49 9.54 12.49
C GLU A 158 6.00 9.06 11.12
N LEU A 159 4.76 9.42 10.77
CA LEU A 159 3.97 8.79 9.73
C LEU A 159 3.62 9.71 8.56
N GLN A 160 4.12 10.96 8.56
CA GLN A 160 3.90 11.89 7.46
C GLN A 160 4.96 11.70 6.37
N PRO A 161 4.54 11.46 5.10
CA PRO A 161 5.47 11.48 3.99
C PRO A 161 6.00 12.90 3.81
N ASP A 162 7.24 13.01 3.32
CA ASP A 162 7.82 14.31 2.96
C ASP A 162 7.08 14.87 1.73
N ASP A 163 6.33 15.96 1.93
CA ASP A 163 5.60 16.68 0.90
C ASP A 163 6.41 16.98 -0.36
N ALA A 164 7.70 17.34 -0.20
CA ALA A 164 8.56 17.68 -1.32
C ALA A 164 8.92 16.44 -2.13
N GLU A 165 9.19 15.32 -1.46
CA GLU A 165 9.44 14.04 -2.14
C GLU A 165 8.17 13.48 -2.79
N VAL A 166 7.00 13.56 -2.13
CA VAL A 166 5.72 13.17 -2.75
C VAL A 166 5.43 14.01 -4.00
N ARG A 167 5.60 15.33 -3.90
CA ARG A 167 5.41 16.25 -5.02
C ARG A 167 6.35 15.89 -6.17
N LYS A 168 7.63 15.68 -5.88
CA LYS A 168 8.66 15.33 -6.86
C LYS A 168 8.38 13.97 -7.53
N LEU A 169 7.94 12.97 -6.77
CA LEU A 169 7.51 11.67 -7.30
C LEU A 169 6.34 11.83 -8.29
N ILE A 170 5.26 12.49 -7.84
CA ILE A 170 4.07 12.72 -8.65
C ILE A 170 4.41 13.52 -9.90
N GLN A 171 5.18 14.60 -9.78
CA GLN A 171 5.59 15.43 -10.93
C GLN A 171 6.49 14.67 -11.91
N GLY A 172 7.41 13.86 -11.40
CA GLY A 172 8.28 13.00 -12.22
C GLY A 172 7.47 12.04 -13.08
N LYS A 173 6.44 11.41 -12.48
CA LYS A 173 5.53 10.49 -13.16
C LYS A 173 4.56 11.20 -14.12
N ALA A 174 3.96 12.31 -13.69
CA ALA A 174 3.11 13.18 -14.50
C ALA A 174 3.79 13.65 -15.81
N SER A 175 5.11 13.84 -15.79
CA SER A 175 5.85 14.28 -16.98
C SER A 175 5.71 13.33 -18.18
N LYS A 176 5.55 12.01 -17.93
CA LYS A 176 5.33 11.01 -18.98
C LYS A 176 3.97 11.15 -19.66
N LEU A 177 2.96 11.61 -18.91
CA LEU A 177 1.58 11.76 -19.38
C LEU A 177 1.38 13.00 -20.25
N ARG A 178 2.25 14.02 -20.14
CA ARG A 178 2.14 15.29 -20.91
C ARG A 178 1.97 15.10 -22.42
N ARG A 179 2.72 14.17 -23.03
CA ARG A 179 2.63 13.94 -24.48
C ARG A 179 1.32 13.31 -24.93
N TYR A 180 0.56 12.73 -24.00
CA TYR A 180 -0.72 12.08 -24.26
C TYR A 180 -1.88 13.05 -24.03
N SER A 181 -1.78 13.93 -23.03
CA SER A 181 -2.75 15.01 -22.80
C SER A 181 -2.92 15.90 -24.04
N GLY A 182 -1.81 16.30 -24.68
CA GLY A 182 -1.83 17.10 -25.92
C GLY A 182 -2.38 16.37 -27.16
N ARG A 183 -2.75 15.08 -27.04
CA ARG A 183 -3.31 14.24 -28.12
C ARG A 183 -4.79 13.88 -27.87
N GLY A 184 -5.47 14.63 -27.01
CA GLY A 184 -6.90 14.43 -26.72
C GLY A 184 -7.21 13.19 -25.88
N LYS A 185 -6.22 12.65 -25.15
CA LYS A 185 -6.41 11.53 -24.22
C LYS A 185 -6.67 12.05 -22.81
N THR A 186 -7.50 11.35 -22.06
CA THR A 186 -7.59 11.52 -20.62
C THR A 186 -6.39 10.86 -19.96
N THR A 187 -5.62 11.64 -19.21
CA THR A 187 -4.39 11.21 -18.55
C THR A 187 -4.64 10.93 -17.08
N ILE A 188 -4.30 9.71 -16.65
CA ILE A 188 -4.56 9.21 -15.30
C ILE A 188 -3.22 8.87 -14.64
N LEU A 189 -2.97 9.45 -13.47
CA LEU A 189 -1.93 8.99 -12.57
C LEU A 189 -2.56 8.13 -11.49
N LEU A 190 -2.31 6.83 -11.55
CA LEU A 190 -2.69 5.87 -10.52
C LEU A 190 -1.57 5.79 -9.48
N VAL A 191 -1.91 5.96 -8.21
CA VAL A 191 -0.96 5.89 -7.09
C VAL A 191 -1.34 4.74 -6.20
N GLU A 192 -0.44 3.78 -6.01
CA GLU A 192 -0.63 2.71 -5.05
C GLU A 192 0.13 3.00 -3.74
N SER A 193 -0.42 2.49 -2.64
CA SER A 193 0.31 2.27 -1.40
C SER A 193 0.15 0.81 -0.99
N GLN A 194 1.26 0.21 -0.59
CA GLN A 194 1.27 -1.10 0.08
C GLN A 194 1.23 -0.96 1.61
N ASP A 195 1.19 0.28 2.12
CA ASP A 195 1.24 0.54 3.55
C ASP A 195 -0.15 0.76 4.17
N MET A 196 -0.58 -0.24 4.94
CA MET A 196 -1.82 -0.23 5.71
C MET A 196 -1.90 0.82 6.81
N ALA A 197 -0.75 1.18 7.39
CA ALA A 197 -0.76 1.91 8.64
C ALA A 197 -0.92 3.42 8.41
N LEU A 198 -0.43 3.91 7.27
CA LEU A 198 0.00 5.29 7.15
C LEU A 198 -0.68 6.05 6.00
N MET A 199 -1.11 5.33 4.96
CA MET A 199 -1.66 5.94 3.75
C MET A 199 -3.07 5.44 3.49
N SER A 200 -4.03 6.01 4.22
CA SER A 200 -5.45 5.78 3.90
C SER A 200 -5.85 6.54 2.63
N PRO A 201 -6.90 6.09 1.92
CA PRO A 201 -7.44 6.83 0.79
C PRO A 201 -7.78 8.29 1.14
N GLN A 202 -8.35 8.52 2.33
CA GLN A 202 -8.70 9.87 2.80
C GLN A 202 -7.45 10.73 2.97
N PHE A 203 -6.44 10.21 3.68
CA PHE A 203 -5.19 10.93 3.90
C PHE A 203 -4.49 11.27 2.58
N PHE A 204 -4.44 10.33 1.64
CA PHE A 204 -3.84 10.58 0.33
C PHE A 204 -4.60 11.64 -0.48
N CYS A 205 -5.93 11.63 -0.46
CA CYS A 205 -6.72 12.67 -1.13
C CYS A 205 -6.54 14.05 -0.48
N GLU A 206 -6.42 14.13 0.85
CA GLU A 206 -6.10 15.38 1.55
C GLU A 206 -4.69 15.88 1.21
N LEU A 207 -3.71 14.97 1.22
CA LEU A 207 -2.32 15.24 0.83
C LEU A 207 -2.23 15.78 -0.59
N THR A 208 -2.85 15.11 -1.56
CA THR A 208 -2.86 15.56 -2.96
C THR A 208 -3.56 16.89 -3.14
N SER A 209 -4.72 17.10 -2.50
CA SER A 209 -5.43 18.39 -2.52
C SER A 209 -4.55 19.52 -1.98
N ARG A 210 -3.82 19.26 -0.89
CA ARG A 210 -2.91 20.24 -0.27
C ARG A 210 -1.69 20.52 -1.16
N LEU A 211 -1.08 19.49 -1.75
CA LEU A 211 0.10 19.64 -2.62
C LEU A 211 -0.25 20.35 -3.94
N PHE A 212 -1.44 20.13 -4.47
CA PHE A 212 -1.86 20.61 -5.79
C PHE A 212 -3.00 21.63 -5.73
N ALA A 213 -3.09 22.39 -4.62
CA ALA A 213 -4.12 23.41 -4.42
C ALA A 213 -4.15 24.51 -5.50
N ILE A 214 -3.00 24.79 -6.13
CA ILE A 214 -2.85 25.82 -7.19
C ILE A 214 -3.12 25.23 -8.59
N GLY A 215 -3.36 23.92 -8.67
CA GLY A 215 -3.66 23.23 -9.92
C GLY A 215 -3.02 21.84 -9.99
N ARG A 216 -3.61 20.98 -10.82
CA ARG A 216 -3.15 19.61 -11.05
C ARG A 216 -1.73 19.58 -11.62
N PRO A 217 -0.97 18.48 -11.42
CA PRO A 217 0.30 18.28 -12.11
C PRO A 217 0.13 18.45 -13.63
N PRO A 218 1.02 19.18 -14.33
CA PRO A 218 0.83 19.40 -15.76
C PRO A 218 0.88 18.09 -16.56
N GLY A 219 -0.15 17.86 -17.36
CA GLY A 219 -0.32 16.64 -18.14
C GLY A 219 -1.04 15.51 -17.42
N VAL A 220 -1.71 15.80 -16.29
CA VAL A 220 -2.56 14.86 -15.54
C VAL A 220 -3.97 15.42 -15.44
N ASP A 221 -4.94 14.68 -15.95
CA ASP A 221 -6.35 15.02 -15.84
C ASP A 221 -6.95 14.46 -14.55
N GLU A 222 -6.51 13.27 -14.12
CA GLU A 222 -7.03 12.58 -12.94
C GLU A 222 -5.92 11.96 -12.09
N ILE A 223 -6.07 12.03 -10.77
CA ILE A 223 -5.25 11.27 -9.82
C ILE A 223 -6.14 10.32 -9.04
N TRP A 224 -5.78 9.05 -9.07
CA TRP A 224 -6.47 7.98 -8.37
C TRP A 224 -5.54 7.31 -7.36
N PHE A 225 -6.09 6.88 -6.24
CA PHE A 225 -5.41 6.09 -5.24
C PHE A 225 -5.91 4.66 -5.27
N ALA A 226 -5.00 3.69 -5.23
CA ALA A 226 -5.29 2.28 -5.09
C ALA A 226 -4.83 1.78 -3.72
N ASP A 227 -5.79 1.46 -2.85
CA ASP A 227 -5.51 0.80 -1.58
C ASP A 227 -5.26 -0.68 -1.83
N CYS A 228 -3.98 -1.05 -1.92
CA CYS A 228 -3.55 -2.39 -2.32
C CYS A 228 -3.27 -3.31 -1.13
N TYR A 229 -3.61 -2.87 0.10
CA TYR A 229 -3.18 -3.57 1.29
C TYR A 229 -3.92 -4.91 1.49
N VAL A 230 -5.23 -4.96 1.25
CA VAL A 230 -5.97 -6.21 1.22
C VAL A 230 -6.01 -6.68 -0.23
N LEU A 231 -5.12 -7.60 -0.60
CA LEU A 231 -4.96 -8.08 -1.98
C LEU A 231 -6.27 -8.56 -2.64
N ASP A 232 -7.24 -8.98 -1.83
CA ASP A 232 -8.56 -9.46 -2.26
C ASP A 232 -9.61 -8.33 -2.43
N GLU A 233 -9.36 -7.12 -1.91
CA GLU A 233 -10.33 -6.02 -1.83
C GLU A 233 -9.67 -4.67 -2.16
N ILE A 234 -9.05 -4.57 -3.33
CA ILE A 234 -8.45 -3.31 -3.79
C ILE A 234 -9.54 -2.27 -3.97
N GLN A 235 -9.42 -1.14 -3.28
CA GLN A 235 -10.33 -0.01 -3.43
C GLN A 235 -9.64 1.11 -4.22
N PHE A 236 -10.38 1.68 -5.17
CA PHE A 236 -9.92 2.83 -5.95
C PHE A 236 -10.68 4.08 -5.51
N LEU A 237 -9.94 5.17 -5.27
CA LEU A 237 -10.53 6.46 -4.92
C LEU A 237 -9.95 7.56 -5.81
N LYS A 238 -10.82 8.31 -6.48
CA LYS A 238 -10.43 9.50 -7.22
C LYS A 238 -10.18 10.66 -6.27
N CYS A 239 -8.98 11.23 -6.31
CA CYS A 239 -8.57 12.31 -5.42
C CYS A 239 -8.52 13.68 -6.11
N LEU A 240 -8.14 13.75 -7.39
CA LEU A 240 -8.09 15.00 -8.17
C LEU A 240 -8.54 14.81 -9.60
#